data_AF-A0A6J3J7E7-F1
#
_entry.id   AF-A0A6J3J7E7-F1
#
_cell.length_a   1.000
_cell.length_b   1.000
_cell.length_c   1.000
_cell.angle_alpha   90.00
_cell.angle_beta   90.00
_cell.angle_gamma   90.00
#
_symmetry.space_group_name_H-M   'P 1'
#
loop_
_entity.id
_entity.type
_entity.pdbx_description
1 polymer ?
#
loop_
_entity_poly.entity_id
_entity_poly.type
_entity_poly.pdbx_seq_one_letter_code
_entity_poly.pdbx_strand_id
1 'polypeptide(L)' 'MKLLLLTLTVLLLLTQLTPGSTQRCWNLHGKCRRRCFKKERVYVYCINSKMCCVKPRYQPKGRLWPF' A
#
# COMPACT_ATOMS: atom_id res chain seq x y z
N MET A 1 8.72 -6.28 -37.13
CA MET A 1 7.42 -6.54 -36.46
C MET A 1 7.52 -7.50 -35.26
N LYS A 2 8.28 -8.61 -35.35
CA LYS A 2 8.40 -9.60 -34.23
C LYS A 2 9.05 -9.06 -32.95
N LEU A 3 10.04 -8.16 -33.06
CA LEU A 3 10.71 -7.56 -31.89
C LEU A 3 9.76 -6.70 -31.04
N LEU A 4 8.84 -5.96 -31.67
CA LEU A 4 7.85 -5.14 -30.96
C LEU A 4 6.85 -5.98 -30.16
N LEU A 5 6.47 -7.14 -30.69
CA LEU A 5 5.62 -8.09 -29.98
C LEU A 5 6.35 -8.68 -28.76
N LEU A 6 7.64 -9.00 -28.90
CA LEU A 6 8.46 -9.51 -27.80
C LEU A 6 8.69 -8.47 -26.70
N THR A 7 8.94 -7.20 -27.06
CA THR A 7 9.08 -6.15 -26.04
C THR A 7 7.77 -5.90 -25.31
N LEU A 8 6.64 -5.96 -26.01
CA LEU A 8 5.32 -5.79 -25.40
C LEU A 8 4.97 -6.91 -24.42
N THR A 9 5.25 -8.17 -24.77
CA THR A 9 5.00 -9.32 -23.88
C THR A 9 5.87 -9.26 -22.63
N VAL A 10 7.14 -8.91 -22.77
CA VAL A 10 8.05 -8.70 -21.64
C VAL A 10 7.53 -7.59 -20.74
N LEU A 11 7.12 -6.44 -21.30
CA LEU A 11 6.60 -5.31 -20.52
C LEU A 11 5.33 -5.67 -19.74
N LEU A 12 4.39 -6.40 -20.35
CA LEU A 12 3.20 -6.90 -19.67
C LEU A 12 3.56 -7.84 -18.52
N LEU A 13 4.49 -8.79 -18.73
CA LEU A 13 4.95 -9.68 -17.65
C LEU A 13 5.57 -8.91 -16.48
N LEU A 14 6.35 -7.87 -16.75
CA LEU A 14 6.95 -7.04 -15.70
C LEU A 14 5.90 -6.32 -14.83
N THR A 15 4.80 -5.83 -15.41
CA THR A 15 3.74 -5.16 -14.62
C THR A 15 3.01 -6.11 -13.66
N GLN A 16 2.87 -7.39 -14.01
CA GLN A 16 2.27 -8.40 -13.13
C GLN A 16 3.18 -8.77 -11.96
N LEU A 17 4.51 -8.68 -12.15
CA LEU A 17 5.52 -9.01 -11.13
C LEU A 17 5.78 -7.89 -10.14
N THR A 18 5.42 -6.64 -10.47
CA THR A 18 5.38 -5.58 -9.46
C THR A 18 4.11 -5.76 -8.63
N PRO A 19 4.17 -6.25 -7.38
CA PRO A 19 3.00 -6.26 -6.52
C PRO A 19 2.54 -4.81 -6.42
N GLY A 20 1.40 -4.51 -7.07
CA GLY A 20 1.00 -3.16 -7.44
C GLY A 20 1.39 -2.17 -6.35
N SER A 21 2.33 -1.28 -6.70
CA SER A 21 2.95 -0.28 -5.82
C SER A 21 1.99 0.05 -4.69
N THR A 22 2.24 -0.54 -3.51
CA THR A 22 1.26 -0.43 -2.43
C THR A 22 1.20 1.03 -2.03
N GLN A 23 0.12 1.71 -2.40
CA GLN A 23 -0.08 3.14 -2.16
C GLN A 23 0.33 3.48 -0.74
N ARG A 24 1.29 4.42 -0.61
CA ARG A 24 1.75 4.88 0.69
C ARG A 24 0.73 5.87 1.26
N CYS A 25 0.62 5.88 2.58
CA CYS A 25 -0.30 6.74 3.33
C CYS A 25 0.39 7.22 4.62
N TRP A 26 -0.24 8.16 5.32
CA TRP A 26 0.26 8.69 6.59
C TRP A 26 1.73 9.17 6.51
N ASN A 27 2.00 10.19 5.68
CA ASN A 27 3.35 10.73 5.46
C ASN A 27 4.40 9.65 5.13
N LEU A 28 4.03 8.69 4.28
CA LEU A 28 4.86 7.56 3.86
C LEU A 28 5.20 6.54 4.96
N HIS A 29 4.66 6.69 6.18
CA HIS A 29 4.86 5.75 7.28
C HIS A 29 3.90 4.55 7.23
N GLY A 30 2.89 4.59 6.36
CA GLY A 30 1.91 3.53 6.18
C GLY A 30 1.79 3.03 4.75
N LYS A 31 1.08 1.91 4.60
CA LYS A 31 0.73 1.29 3.31
C LYS A 31 -0.75 0.93 3.27
N CYS A 32 -1.43 1.25 2.17
CA CYS A 32 -2.83 0.90 1.94
C CYS A 32 -2.99 -0.59 1.63
N ARG A 33 -3.67 -1.35 2.49
CA ARG A 33 -3.88 -2.79 2.35
C ARG A 33 -5.32 -3.17 2.62
N ARG A 34 -5.77 -4.31 2.07
CA ARG A 34 -7.06 -4.90 2.42
C ARG A 34 -7.11 -5.35 3.89
N ARG A 35 -5.99 -5.81 4.42
CA ARG A 35 -5.82 -6.23 5.83
C ARG A 35 -4.43 -5.84 6.31
N CYS A 36 -4.34 -5.34 7.55
CA CYS A 36 -3.05 -5.03 8.17
C CYS A 36 -2.40 -6.28 8.76
N PHE A 37 -1.07 -6.28 8.84
CA PHE A 37 -0.33 -7.33 9.53
C PHE A 37 -0.41 -7.14 11.05
N LYS A 38 -0.16 -8.20 11.84
CA LYS A 38 -0.23 -8.17 13.33
C LYS A 38 0.63 -7.07 13.98
N LYS A 39 1.68 -6.61 13.31
CA LYS A 39 2.62 -5.57 13.78
C LYS A 39 2.26 -4.16 13.31
N GLU A 40 1.16 -4.02 12.57
CA GLU A 40 0.62 -2.76 12.07
C GLU A 40 -0.77 -2.53 12.67
N ARG A 41 -1.20 -1.29 12.72
CA ARG A 41 -2.54 -0.90 13.15
C ARG A 41 -3.19 -0.07 12.04
N VAL A 42 -4.51 -0.17 11.96
CA VAL A 42 -5.31 0.71 11.08
C VAL A 42 -5.25 2.11 11.66
N TYR A 43 -5.02 3.11 10.81
CA TYR A 43 -5.03 4.51 11.22
C TYR A 43 -6.12 5.32 10.52
N VAL A 44 -6.21 5.24 9.20
CA VAL A 44 -7.24 5.87 8.36
C VAL A 44 -7.57 4.97 7.17
N TYR A 45 -8.64 5.27 6.44
CA TYR A 45 -8.90 4.65 5.15
C TYR A 45 -8.20 5.42 4.02
N CYS A 46 -7.70 4.69 3.04
CA CYS A 46 -7.17 5.23 1.79
C CYS A 46 -8.32 5.52 0.81
N ILE A 47 -8.05 6.33 -0.22
CA ILE A 47 -9.03 6.71 -1.25
C ILE A 47 -9.66 5.47 -1.93
N ASN A 48 -8.89 4.40 -2.10
CA ASN A 48 -9.36 3.12 -2.65
C ASN A 48 -10.11 2.24 -1.63
N SER A 49 -10.60 2.82 -0.53
CA SER A 49 -11.30 2.15 0.57
C SER A 49 -10.50 1.06 1.30
N LYS A 50 -9.19 0.93 1.02
CA LYS A 50 -8.28 0.04 1.78
C LYS A 50 -7.89 0.69 3.10
N MET A 51 -7.48 -0.13 4.06
CA MET A 51 -6.97 0.36 5.35
C MET A 51 -5.54 0.88 5.20
N CYS A 52 -5.24 2.07 5.72
CA CYS A 52 -3.88 2.55 5.90
C CYS A 52 -3.27 1.85 7.12
N CYS A 53 -2.36 0.91 6.86
CA CYS A 53 -1.67 0.15 7.89
C CYS A 53 -0.35 0.84 8.27
N VAL A 54 -0.22 1.22 9.55
CA VAL A 54 0.90 2.01 10.07
C VAL A 54 1.55 1.25 11.24
N LYS A 55 2.88 1.28 11.34
CA LYS A 55 3.57 0.74 12.53
C LYS A 55 3.26 1.59 13.77
N PRO A 56 3.01 0.99 14.95
CA PRO A 56 2.65 1.72 16.17
C PRO A 56 3.56 2.90 16.52
N ARG A 57 4.87 2.81 16.23
CA ARG A 57 5.86 3.89 16.49
C ARG A 57 5.60 5.20 15.73
N TYR A 58 4.85 5.14 14.63
CA TYR A 58 4.49 6.30 13.81
C TYR A 58 3.04 6.75 14.04
N GLN A 59 2.33 6.09 14.94
CA GLN A 59 1.04 6.57 15.38
C GLN A 59 1.23 7.65 16.44
N PRO A 60 0.33 8.64 16.51
CA PRO A 60 0.30 9.59 17.62
C PRO A 60 0.24 8.83 18.94
N LYS A 61 1.15 9.12 19.88
CA LYS A 61 1.21 8.44 21.20
C LYS A 61 0.13 8.92 22.19
N GLY A 62 -0.79 9.77 21.75
CA GLY A 62 -1.87 10.27 22.59
C GLY A 62 -2.85 11.12 21.79
N ARG A 63 -3.99 10.52 21.46
CA ARG A 63 -5.20 10.74 22.26
C ARG A 63 -5.86 9.38 22.44
N LEU A 64 -6.09 8.97 23.69
CA LEU A 64 -7.30 8.19 23.97
C LEU A 64 -8.42 8.96 23.27
N TRP A 65 -9.13 8.35 22.34
CA TRP A 65 -10.31 8.98 21.78
C TRP A 65 -11.23 9.35 22.94
N PRO A 66 -11.54 10.64 23.16
CA PRO A 66 -12.73 11.00 23.89
C PRO A 66 -13.87 10.86 22.87
N PHE A 67 -14.74 9.87 23.10
CA PHE A 67 -15.99 9.61 22.37
C PHE A 67 -15.86 8.88 21.03
#